data_AF-A0AAW8Z362-F1
#
_entry.id   AF-A0AAW8Z362-F1
#
_cell.length_a   1.000
_cell.length_b   1.000
_cell.length_c   1.000
_cell.angle_alpha   90.00
_cell.angle_beta   90.00
_cell.angle_gamma   90.00
#
_symmetry.space_group_name_H-M   'P 1'
#
loop_
_entity.id
_entity.type
_entity.pdbx_description
1 polymer ?
#
loop_
_entity_poly.entity_id
_entity_poly.type
_entity_poly.pdbx_seq_one_letter_code
_entity_poly.pdbx_strand_id
1 'polypeptide(L)'
;MPNIVLEVSPQHQKLNRLIDEIEQQKQLLLAWQHAQDDIRAYSQKALMPAYRELYSTLYEQMKTLWNGLSSYSFTKSNTALVEDKIQTLARLLQGSHLLSQKQLDEVEKMHVYYQQADEYSKKKNKKKNKDTFDEPETETVQADDVFEQN
;
A
#
# COMPACT_ATOMS: atom_id res chain seq x y z
N MET A 1 6.37 4.59 81.43
CA MET A 1 6.97 4.07 80.18
C MET A 1 7.06 5.23 79.20
N PRO A 2 8.25 5.81 78.96
CA PRO A 2 8.36 6.89 77.99
C PRO A 2 8.16 6.31 76.58
N ASN A 3 7.13 6.81 75.91
CA ASN A 3 6.76 6.47 74.55
C ASN A 3 7.83 7.04 73.62
N ILE A 4 8.71 6.19 73.08
CA ILE A 4 9.72 6.59 72.11
C ILE A 4 8.97 6.83 70.80
N VAL A 5 8.49 8.06 70.62
CA VAL A 5 8.12 8.55 69.30
C VAL A 5 9.43 8.57 68.52
N LEU A 6 9.64 7.52 67.71
CA LEU A 6 10.72 7.47 66.72
C LEU A 6 10.51 8.67 65.81
N GLU A 7 11.20 9.76 66.10
CA GLU A 7 11.22 10.96 65.30
C GLU A 7 11.89 10.61 63.97
N VAL A 8 11.07 10.19 63.02
CA VAL A 8 11.51 9.76 61.69
C VAL A 8 12.20 10.95 61.05
N SER A 9 13.52 10.88 60.92
CA SER A 9 14.35 11.94 60.34
C SER A 9 13.72 12.47 59.03
N PRO A 10 13.77 13.78 58.74
CA PRO A 10 13.18 14.36 57.53
C PRO A 10 13.57 13.64 56.22
N GLN A 11 14.76 13.05 56.19
CA GLN A 11 15.23 12.23 55.06
C GLN A 11 14.43 10.93 54.89
N HIS A 12 14.08 10.25 55.99
CA HIS A 12 13.26 9.04 55.98
C HIS A 12 11.81 9.35 55.58
N GLN A 13 11.26 10.48 56.02
CA GLN A 13 9.94 10.92 55.57
C GLN A 13 9.91 11.21 54.06
N LYS A 14 10.97 11.85 53.55
CA LYS A 14 11.12 12.08 52.10
C LYS A 14 11.24 10.76 51.33
N LEU A 15 12.01 9.80 51.84
CA LEU A 15 12.14 8.47 51.24
C LEU A 15 10.79 7.76 51.17
N ASN A 16 10.02 7.74 52.27
CA ASN A 16 8.70 7.10 52.30
C ASN A 16 7.74 7.74 51.28
N ARG A 17 7.72 9.06 51.15
CA ARG A 17 6.91 9.75 50.13
C ARG A 17 7.30 9.34 48.70
N LEU A 18 8.59 9.20 48.42
CA LEU A 18 9.06 8.74 47.11
C LEU A 18 8.68 7.28 46.85
N ILE A 19 8.69 6.43 47.88
CA ILE A 19 8.24 5.04 47.78
C ILE A 19 6.75 4.99 47.44
N ASP A 20 5.92 5.77 48.15
CA ASP A 20 4.48 5.86 47.90
C ASP A 20 4.20 6.35 46.47
N GLU A 21 4.94 7.37 46.01
CA GLU A 21 4.81 7.89 44.65
C GLU A 21 5.18 6.84 43.60
N ILE A 22 6.27 6.08 43.82
CA ILE A 22 6.66 4.97 42.93
C ILE A 22 5.59 3.88 42.89
N GLU A 23 4.99 3.54 44.03
CA GLU A 23 3.94 2.53 44.10
C GLU A 23 2.68 2.96 43.37
N GLN A 24 2.28 4.23 43.52
CA GLN A 24 1.19 4.82 42.75
C GLN A 24 1.49 4.83 41.25
N GLN A 25 2.70 5.20 40.84
CA GLN A 25 3.12 5.20 39.43
C GLN A 25 3.08 3.80 38.81
N LYS A 26 3.47 2.76 39.56
CA LYS A 26 3.37 1.36 39.10
C LYS A 26 1.93 0.94 38.87
N GLN A 27 1.02 1.28 39.79
CA GLN A 27 -0.41 0.99 39.63
C GLN A 27 -0.99 1.70 38.40
N LEU A 28 -0.63 2.97 38.20
CA LEU A 28 -1.06 3.74 37.04
C LEU A 28 -0.52 3.13 35.74
N LEU A 29 0.74 2.70 35.71
CA LEU A 29 1.35 2.05 34.55
C LEU A 29 0.61 0.75 34.19
N LEU A 30 0.28 -0.07 35.19
CA LEU A 30 -0.51 -1.28 34.98
C LEU A 30 -1.90 -0.95 34.42
N ALA A 31 -2.57 0.07 34.95
CA ALA A 31 -3.87 0.51 34.43
C ALA A 31 -3.79 0.95 32.97
N TRP A 32 -2.73 1.69 32.58
CA TRP A 32 -2.50 2.07 31.19
C TRP A 32 -2.23 0.88 30.27
N GLN A 33 -1.46 -0.10 30.74
CA GLN A 33 -1.20 -1.32 29.98
C GLN A 33 -2.50 -2.12 29.74
N HIS A 34 -3.34 -2.26 30.78
CA HIS A 34 -4.66 -2.88 30.64
C HIS A 34 -5.56 -2.12 29.66
N ALA A 35 -5.62 -0.79 29.76
CA ALA A 35 -6.40 0.02 28.82
C ALA A 35 -5.91 -0.15 27.37
N GLN A 36 -4.59 -0.26 27.15
CA GLN A 36 -4.02 -0.51 25.83
C GLN A 36 -4.45 -1.89 25.29
N ASP A 37 -4.40 -2.93 26.12
CA ASP A 37 -4.81 -4.28 25.76
C ASP A 37 -6.31 -4.35 25.46
N ASP A 38 -7.14 -3.66 26.24
CA ASP A 38 -8.59 -3.57 26.03
C ASP A 38 -8.92 -2.88 24.69
N ILE A 39 -8.25 -1.77 24.37
CA ILE A 39 -8.41 -1.09 23.08
C ILE A 39 -8.01 -2.02 21.93
N ARG A 40 -6.90 -2.76 22.09
CA ARG A 40 -6.44 -3.71 21.07
C ARG A 40 -7.46 -4.83 20.87
N ALA A 41 -7.92 -5.45 21.95
CA ALA A 41 -8.89 -6.53 21.92
C ALA A 41 -10.23 -6.07 21.32
N TYR A 42 -10.72 -4.90 21.72
CA TYR A 42 -11.93 -4.32 21.16
C TYR A 42 -11.77 -4.05 19.66
N SER A 43 -10.65 -3.45 19.23
CA SER A 43 -10.39 -3.19 17.82
C SER A 43 -10.30 -4.48 17.01
N GLN A 44 -9.64 -5.50 17.54
CA GLN A 44 -9.59 -6.82 16.91
C GLN A 44 -10.98 -7.45 16.77
N LYS A 45 -11.85 -7.27 17.76
CA LYS A 45 -13.20 -7.81 17.75
C LYS A 45 -14.15 -7.02 16.84
N ALA A 46 -14.07 -5.69 16.87
CA ALA A 46 -15.03 -4.80 16.20
C ALA A 46 -14.67 -4.52 14.74
N LEU A 47 -13.38 -4.35 14.43
CA LEU A 47 -12.93 -3.88 13.11
C LEU A 47 -12.40 -5.01 12.23
N MET A 48 -11.59 -5.91 12.78
CA MET A 48 -10.90 -6.93 11.97
C MET A 48 -11.84 -7.85 11.17
N PRO A 49 -13.04 -8.23 11.65
CA PRO A 49 -13.98 -8.99 10.83
C PRO A 49 -14.39 -8.24 9.55
N ALA A 50 -14.74 -6.96 9.67
CA ALA A 50 -15.12 -6.12 8.53
C ALA A 50 -13.95 -5.92 7.56
N TYR A 51 -12.73 -5.72 8.06
CA TYR A 51 -11.53 -5.65 7.21
C TYR A 51 -11.27 -6.97 6.48
N ARG A 52 -11.44 -8.13 7.12
CA ARG A 52 -11.30 -9.43 6.45
C ARG A 52 -12.35 -9.62 5.36
N GLU A 53 -13.61 -9.28 5.62
CA GLU A 53 -14.68 -9.35 4.62
C GLU A 53 -14.41 -8.42 3.44
N LEU A 54 -13.90 -7.21 3.69
CA LEU A 54 -13.52 -6.28 2.63
C LEU A 54 -12.42 -6.86 1.75
N TYR A 55 -11.33 -7.37 2.33
CA TYR A 55 -10.23 -7.95 1.56
C TYR A 55 -10.65 -9.22 0.80
N SER A 56 -11.51 -10.04 1.40
CA SER A 56 -12.13 -11.19 0.72
C SER A 56 -12.94 -10.73 -0.49
N THR A 57 -13.77 -9.70 -0.33
CA THR A 57 -14.60 -9.13 -1.40
C THR A 57 -13.75 -8.55 -2.53
N LEU A 58 -12.71 -7.77 -2.20
CA LEU A 58 -11.80 -7.19 -3.19
C LEU A 58 -11.08 -8.28 -3.99
N TYR A 59 -10.66 -9.35 -3.32
CA TYR A 59 -10.06 -10.51 -3.97
C TYR A 59 -11.04 -11.20 -4.93
N GLU A 60 -12.27 -11.46 -4.49
CA GLU A 60 -13.27 -12.09 -5.36
C GLU A 60 -13.65 -11.20 -6.55
N GLN A 61 -13.68 -9.88 -6.37
CA GLN A 61 -13.87 -8.94 -7.47
C GLN A 61 -12.72 -9.02 -8.48
N MET A 62 -11.46 -9.03 -8.02
CA MET A 62 -10.29 -9.19 -8.89
C MET A 62 -10.39 -10.48 -9.71
N LYS A 63 -10.72 -11.59 -9.05
CA LYS A 63 -10.87 -12.91 -9.69
C LYS A 63 -12.03 -12.95 -10.68
N THR A 64 -13.16 -12.36 -10.34
CA THR A 64 -14.34 -12.27 -11.22
C THR A 64 -14.03 -11.48 -12.47
N LEU A 65 -13.36 -10.33 -12.34
CA LEU A 65 -12.92 -9.53 -13.48
C LEU A 65 -11.95 -10.32 -14.37
N TRP A 66 -10.97 -10.99 -13.77
CA TRP A 66 -10.01 -11.82 -14.48
C TRP A 66 -10.68 -12.94 -15.29
N ASN A 67 -11.59 -13.69 -14.67
CA ASN A 67 -12.34 -14.75 -15.37
C ASN A 67 -13.22 -14.15 -16.48
N GLY A 68 -13.84 -13.00 -16.20
CA GLY A 68 -14.68 -12.26 -17.13
C GLY A 68 -13.97 -11.87 -18.42
N LEU A 69 -12.67 -11.55 -18.38
CA LEU A 69 -11.88 -11.24 -19.60
C LEU A 69 -11.94 -12.36 -20.66
N SER A 70 -12.03 -13.61 -20.21
CA SER A 70 -12.14 -14.77 -21.11
C SER A 70 -13.58 -15.16 -21.46
N SER A 71 -14.53 -14.83 -20.58
CA SER A 71 -15.92 -15.28 -20.68
C SER A 71 -16.83 -14.33 -21.44
N TYR A 72 -16.46 -13.05 -21.54
CA TYR A 72 -17.27 -12.02 -22.18
C TYR A 72 -16.55 -11.37 -23.36
N SER A 73 -17.32 -11.02 -24.41
CA SER A 73 -16.82 -10.25 -25.54
C SER A 73 -16.84 -8.76 -25.23
N PHE A 74 -15.71 -8.24 -24.76
CA PHE A 74 -15.54 -6.81 -24.53
C PHE A 74 -15.07 -6.07 -25.79
N THR A 75 -15.43 -4.80 -25.92
CA THR A 75 -14.74 -3.89 -26.83
C THR A 75 -13.31 -3.64 -26.33
N LYS A 76 -12.38 -3.29 -27.22
CA LYS A 76 -10.98 -3.03 -26.85
C LYS A 76 -10.83 -2.01 -25.71
N SER A 77 -11.66 -0.95 -25.71
CA SER A 77 -11.67 0.06 -24.65
C SER A 77 -12.12 -0.51 -23.30
N ASN A 78 -13.15 -1.36 -23.30
CA ASN A 78 -13.67 -1.98 -22.09
C ASN A 78 -12.70 -3.04 -21.56
N THR A 79 -12.03 -3.79 -22.43
CA THR A 79 -10.95 -4.72 -22.04
C THR A 79 -9.86 -3.99 -21.29
N ALA A 80 -9.33 -2.90 -21.85
CA ALA A 80 -8.27 -2.12 -21.21
C ALA A 80 -8.70 -1.57 -19.83
N LEU A 81 -9.97 -1.15 -19.69
CA LEU A 81 -10.51 -0.67 -18.42
C LEU A 81 -10.63 -1.79 -17.37
N VAL A 82 -11.02 -2.99 -17.79
CA VAL A 82 -11.06 -4.17 -16.91
C VAL A 82 -9.64 -4.57 -16.49
N GLU A 83 -8.69 -4.59 -17.41
CA GLU A 83 -7.28 -4.88 -17.12
C GLU A 83 -6.67 -3.88 -16.13
N ASP A 84 -6.91 -2.58 -16.31
CA ASP A 84 -6.45 -1.53 -15.38
C ASP A 84 -7.05 -1.71 -13.96
N LYS A 85 -8.34 -2.06 -13.88
CA LYS A 85 -8.98 -2.37 -12.59
C LYS A 85 -8.36 -3.59 -11.93
N ILE A 86 -8.08 -4.65 -12.69
CA ILE A 86 -7.42 -5.85 -12.16
C ILE A 86 -6.03 -5.50 -11.65
N GLN A 87 -5.23 -4.74 -12.41
CA GLN A 87 -3.90 -4.32 -12.01
C GLN A 87 -3.94 -3.49 -10.72
N THR A 88 -4.90 -2.57 -10.60
CA THR A 88 -5.10 -1.76 -9.39
C THR A 88 -5.45 -2.62 -8.18
N LEU A 89 -6.37 -3.59 -8.34
CA LEU A 89 -6.73 -4.53 -7.27
C LEU A 89 -5.56 -5.43 -6.87
N ALA A 90 -4.81 -5.96 -7.85
CA ALA A 90 -3.64 -6.80 -7.58
C ALA A 90 -2.58 -6.03 -6.78
N ARG A 91 -2.32 -4.76 -7.11
CA ARG A 91 -1.41 -3.90 -6.36
C ARG A 91 -1.92 -3.60 -4.95
N LEU A 92 -3.21 -3.34 -4.79
CA LEU A 92 -3.83 -3.07 -3.48
C LEU A 92 -3.79 -4.29 -2.55
N LEU A 93 -3.99 -5.49 -3.11
CA LEU A 93 -4.05 -6.74 -2.36
C LEU A 93 -2.67 -7.35 -2.08
N GLN A 94 -1.63 -6.89 -2.78
CA GLN A 94 -0.27 -7.41 -2.65
C GLN A 94 0.24 -7.31 -1.19
N GLY A 95 0.75 -8.41 -0.65
CA GLY A 95 1.34 -8.45 0.69
C GLY A 95 0.36 -8.29 1.85
N SER A 96 -0.96 -8.34 1.60
CA SER A 96 -1.97 -8.26 2.66
C SER A 96 -1.97 -9.49 3.57
N HIS A 97 -1.78 -9.28 4.86
CA HIS A 97 -1.89 -10.33 5.90
C HIS A 97 -3.35 -10.75 6.19
N LEU A 98 -4.34 -10.13 5.53
CA LEU A 98 -5.76 -10.46 5.66
C LEU A 98 -6.22 -11.54 4.67
N LEU A 99 -5.41 -11.82 3.64
CA LEU A 99 -5.66 -12.86 2.66
C LEU A 99 -5.05 -14.20 3.11
N SER A 100 -5.63 -15.30 2.66
CA SER A 100 -5.00 -16.61 2.80
C SER A 100 -3.77 -16.72 1.90
N GLN A 101 -2.83 -17.61 2.24
CA GLN A 101 -1.62 -17.81 1.44
C GLN A 101 -1.92 -18.09 -0.04
N LYS A 102 -2.92 -18.94 -0.31
CA LYS A 102 -3.33 -19.25 -1.68
C LYS A 102 -3.81 -18.01 -2.44
N GLN A 103 -4.61 -17.15 -1.79
CA GLN A 103 -5.10 -15.92 -2.39
C GLN A 103 -3.95 -14.95 -2.67
N LEU A 104 -2.99 -14.84 -1.74
CA LEU A 104 -1.78 -14.04 -1.93
C LEU A 104 -0.95 -14.52 -3.11
N ASP A 105 -0.76 -15.83 -3.25
CA ASP A 105 -0.02 -16.40 -4.38
C ASP A 105 -0.70 -16.10 -5.72
N GLU A 106 -2.04 -16.12 -5.77
CA GLU A 106 -2.82 -15.74 -6.96
C GLU A 106 -2.70 -14.23 -7.27
N VAL A 107 -2.78 -13.37 -6.25
CA VAL A 107 -2.60 -11.91 -6.36
C VAL A 107 -1.19 -11.59 -6.86
N GLU A 108 -0.16 -12.21 -6.31
CA GLU A 108 1.24 -11.96 -6.69
C GLU A 108 1.49 -12.35 -8.16
N LYS A 109 0.94 -13.48 -8.62
CA LYS A 109 1.02 -13.89 -10.03
C LYS A 109 0.41 -12.85 -10.96
N MET A 110 -0.78 -12.32 -10.62
CA MET A 110 -1.41 -11.25 -11.42
C MET A 110 -0.59 -9.97 -11.37
N HIS A 111 -0.08 -9.59 -10.20
CA HIS A 111 0.72 -8.38 -10.05
C HIS A 111 1.98 -8.43 -10.93
N VAL A 112 2.72 -9.54 -10.87
CA VAL A 112 3.91 -9.77 -11.71
C VAL A 112 3.55 -9.78 -13.20
N TYR A 113 2.44 -10.40 -13.59
CA TYR A 113 1.97 -10.41 -14.98
C TYR A 113 1.79 -8.99 -15.53
N TYR A 114 1.05 -8.13 -14.82
CA TYR A 114 0.82 -6.76 -15.27
C TYR A 114 2.08 -5.89 -15.21
N GLN A 115 2.95 -6.11 -14.22
CA GLN A 115 4.25 -5.43 -14.17
C GLN A 115 5.10 -5.73 -15.43
N GLN A 116 5.13 -7.00 -15.85
CA GLN A 116 5.82 -7.40 -17.07
C GLN A 116 5.15 -6.80 -18.32
N ALA A 117 3.82 -6.84 -18.42
CA ALA A 117 3.07 -6.27 -19.55
C ALA A 117 3.35 -4.77 -19.76
N ASP A 118 3.44 -4.02 -18.65
CA ASP A 118 3.80 -2.60 -18.67
C ASP A 118 5.22 -2.37 -19.18
N GLU A 119 6.18 -3.18 -18.74
CA GLU A 119 7.57 -3.09 -19.19
C GLU A 119 7.70 -3.38 -20.69
N TYR A 120 7.00 -4.39 -21.21
CA TYR A 120 6.98 -4.70 -22.63
C TYR A 120 6.39 -3.54 -23.45
N SER A 121 5.29 -2.97 -22.98
CA SER A 121 4.64 -1.81 -23.63
C SER A 121 5.57 -0.59 -23.67
N LYS A 122 6.28 -0.32 -22.57
CA LYS A 122 7.29 0.76 -22.50
C LYS A 122 8.46 0.53 -23.46
N LYS A 123 9.00 -0.69 -23.52
CA LYS A 123 10.09 -1.05 -24.44
C LYS A 123 9.68 -0.89 -25.91
N LYS A 124 8.45 -1.30 -26.25
CA LYS A 124 7.90 -1.15 -27.61
C LYS A 124 7.76 0.33 -28.01
N ASN A 125 7.24 1.16 -27.12
CA ASN A 125 7.10 2.60 -27.38
C ASN A 125 8.48 3.30 -27.50
N LYS A 126 9.46 2.89 -26.68
CA LYS A 126 10.84 3.40 -26.80
C LYS A 126 11.50 3.00 -28.13
N LYS A 127 11.23 1.80 -28.64
CA LYS A 127 11.71 1.37 -29.97
C LYS A 127 11.02 2.13 -31.10
N LYS A 128 9.70 2.34 -31.02
CA LYS A 128 8.95 3.11 -32.02
C LYS A 128 9.40 4.57 -32.10
N ASN A 129 9.66 5.22 -30.95
CA ASN A 129 10.22 6.58 -30.94
C ASN A 129 11.66 6.64 -31.47
N LYS A 130 12.43 5.55 -31.37
CA LYS A 130 13.78 5.49 -31.95
C LYS A 130 13.74 5.34 -33.47
N ASP A 131 12.81 4.54 -34.01
CA ASP A 131 12.63 4.35 -35.47
C ASP A 131 12.01 5.58 -36.17
N THR A 132 11.47 6.56 -35.44
CA THR A 132 10.89 7.79 -36.03
C THR A 132 11.90 8.95 -36.06
N PHE A 133 13.15 8.75 -35.62
CA PHE A 133 14.18 9.80 -35.58
C PHE A 133 15.25 9.68 -36.69
N ASP A 134 15.20 8.62 -37.52
CA ASP A 134 16.06 8.49 -38.70
C ASP A 134 15.23 8.70 -39.98
N GLU A 135 14.80 9.93 -40.23
CA GLU A 135 14.40 10.37 -41.58
C GLU A 135 15.45 11.39 -42.05
N PRO A 136 16.25 11.08 -43.09
CA PRO A 136 17.30 11.99 -43.55
C PRO A 136 16.65 13.18 -44.26
N GLU A 137 16.93 14.38 -43.78
CA GLU A 137 16.65 15.63 -44.48
C GLU A 137 17.28 15.56 -45.88
N THR A 138 16.45 15.40 -46.90
CA THR A 138 16.87 15.53 -48.29
C THR A 138 16.90 17.00 -48.65
N GLU A 139 18.07 17.61 -48.48
CA GLU A 139 18.41 18.89 -49.12
C GLU A 139 18.26 18.74 -50.63
N THR A 140 17.19 19.29 -51.19
CA THR A 140 17.11 19.60 -52.62
C THR A 140 16.45 20.97 -52.80
N VAL A 141 17.27 22.02 -52.90
CA VAL A 141 16.89 23.20 -53.67
C VAL A 141 18.09 23.56 -54.55
N GLN A 142 17.97 23.18 -55.82
CA GLN A 142 18.85 23.59 -56.89
C GLN A 142 18.72 25.11 -57.08
N ALA A 143 19.86 25.79 -57.03
CA ALA A 143 20.01 27.10 -57.64
C ALA A 143 20.06 26.90 -59.16
N ASP A 144 19.22 27.62 -59.89
CA ASP A 144 19.62 28.13 -61.20
C ASP A 144 18.91 29.46 -61.49
N ASP A 145 19.69 30.30 -62.15
CA ASP A 145 19.67 31.75 -62.19
C ASP A 145 18.89 32.27 -63.42
N VAL A 146 18.52 33.56 -63.38
CA VAL A 146 18.54 34.49 -64.52
C VAL A 146 17.38 34.55 -65.56
N PHE A 147 16.64 35.69 -65.45
CA PHE A 147 16.33 36.72 -66.48
C PHE A 147 14.92 36.90 -67.11
N GLU A 148 14.40 38.13 -66.89
CA GLU A 148 13.62 39.06 -67.76
C GLU A 148 12.29 38.59 -68.41
N GLN A 149 11.23 39.39 -68.59
CA GLN A 149 11.08 40.84 -68.77
C GLN A 149 9.58 41.23 -68.65
N ASN A 150 9.35 42.54 -68.45
CA ASN A 150 8.12 43.37 -68.51
C ASN A 150 7.32 43.59 -67.23
#